data_AF-A0A6V7IWE9-F1
#
_entry.id   AF-A0A6V7IWE9-F1
#
_cell.length_a   1.000
_cell.length_b   1.000
_cell.length_c   1.000
_cell.angle_alpha   90.00
_cell.angle_beta   90.00
_cell.angle_gamma   90.00
#
_symmetry.space_group_name_H-M   'P 1'
#
loop_
_entity.id
_entity.type
_entity.pdbx_description
1 polymer ?
#
loop_
_entity_poly.entity_id
_entity_poly.type
_entity_poly.pdbx_seq_one_letter_code
_entity_poly.pdbx_strand_id
1 'polypeptide(L)' 'HAIMCYLVDKYGPNDTLYPRDEKKRARVHQRLHFNSGILFAHMRGIC' A
#
# COMPACT_ATOMS: atom_id res chain seq x y z
N HIS A 1 3.05 5.96 -0.16
CA HIS A 1 2.98 4.68 0.59
C HIS A 1 4.31 3.91 0.60
N ALA A 2 5.38 4.44 -0.01
CA ALA A 2 6.71 3.84 -0.01
C ALA A 2 7.31 3.56 1.37
N ILE A 3 7.08 4.44 2.35
CA ILE A 3 7.59 4.28 3.73
C ILE A 3 7.01 3.01 4.39
N MET A 4 5.70 2.77 4.24
CA MET A 4 5.06 1.57 4.79
C MET A 4 5.61 0.29 4.14
N CYS A 5 5.79 0.28 2.81
CA CYS A 5 6.40 -0.86 2.13
C CYS A 5 7.82 -1.13 2.61
N TYR A 6 8.64 -0.09 2.81
CA TYR A 6 10.02 -0.23 3.32
C TYR A 6 10.07 -0.80 4.74
N LEU A 7 9.19 -0.33 5.63
CA LEU A 7 9.15 -0.83 7.01
C LEU A 7 8.77 -2.30 7.07
N VAL A 8 7.78 -2.72 6.27
CA VAL A 8 7.35 -4.12 6.22
C VAL A 8 8.43 -4.99 5.55
N ASP A 9 9.11 -4.50 4.53
CA ASP A 9 10.17 -5.26 3.84
C ASP A 9 11.42 -5.46 4.71
N LYS A 10 11.78 -4.45 5.51
CA LYS A 10 13.00 -4.47 6.33
C LYS A 10 12.82 -5.04 7.74
N TYR A 11 11.65 -4.80 8.35
CA TYR A 11 11.40 -5.12 9.75
C TYR A 11 10.18 -6.04 9.95
N GLY A 12 9.48 -6.41 8.87
CA GLY A 12 8.32 -7.29 8.95
C GLY A 12 8.72 -8.71 9.35
N PRO A 13 8.16 -9.27 10.45
CA PRO A 13 8.47 -10.63 10.85
C PRO A 13 7.90 -11.67 9.89
N ASN A 14 6.87 -11.31 9.12
CA ASN A 14 6.21 -12.19 8.15
C ASN A 14 5.78 -11.39 6.90
N ASP A 15 5.85 -12.02 5.73
CA ASP A 15 5.41 -11.43 4.44
C ASP A 15 3.87 -11.36 4.29
N THR A 16 3.11 -11.41 5.39
CA THR A 16 1.64 -11.41 5.38
C THR A 16 1.06 -10.05 4.99
N LEU A 17 1.68 -8.95 5.42
CA LEU A 17 1.26 -7.59 5.08
C LEU A 17 1.66 -7.17 3.66
N TYR A 18 2.81 -7.65 3.20
CA TYR A 18 3.35 -7.30 1.88
C TYR A 18 3.92 -8.57 1.23
N PRO A 19 3.06 -9.40 0.62
CA PRO A 19 3.49 -10.66 0.03
C PRO A 19 4.46 -10.42 -1.14
N ARG A 20 5.54 -11.21 -1.19
CA ARG A 20 6.55 -11.15 -2.28
C ARG A 20 6.04 -11.73 -3.61
N ASP A 21 4.98 -12.53 -3.56
CA ASP A 21 4.26 -13.02 -4.74
C ASP A 21 3.86 -11.86 -5.66
N GLU A 22 4.38 -11.84 -6.89
CA GLU A 22 4.19 -10.72 -7.84
C GLU A 22 2.71 -10.37 -8.07
N LYS A 23 1.85 -11.38 -8.23
CA LYS A 23 0.40 -11.19 -8.44
C LYS A 23 -0.29 -10.58 -7.22
N LYS A 24 0.07 -11.01 -6.01
CA LYS A 24 -0.52 -10.47 -4.76
C LYS A 24 0.01 -9.08 -4.49
N ARG A 25 1.30 -8.85 -4.72
CA ARG A 25 1.97 -7.55 -4.59
C ARG A 25 1.40 -6.51 -5.56
N ALA A 26 1.15 -6.89 -6.81
CA ALA A 26 0.49 -6.02 -7.79
C ALA A 26 -0.89 -5.56 -7.33
N ARG A 27 -1.68 -6.46 -6.72
CA ARG A 27 -2.99 -6.11 -6.16
C ARG A 27 -2.89 -5.17 -4.96
N VAL A 28 -1.87 -5.36 -4.11
CA VAL A 28 -1.58 -4.44 -2.98
C VAL A 28 -1.18 -3.06 -3.51
N HIS A 29 -0.27 -2.99 -4.49
CA HIS A 29 0.13 -1.74 -5.13
C HIS A 29 -1.04 -1.01 -5.77
N GLN A 30 -1.91 -1.71 -6.52
CA GLN A 30 -3.08 -1.10 -7.12
C GLN A 30 -3.98 -0.43 -6.07
N ARG A 31 -4.21 -1.09 -4.92
CA ARG A 31 -5.00 -0.53 -3.81
C ARG A 31 -4.31 0.66 -3.15
N LEU A 32 -3.00 0.60 -2.97
CA LEU A 32 -2.21 1.69 -2.41
C LEU A 32 -2.25 2.93 -3.33
N HIS A 33 -2.07 2.75 -4.64
CA HIS A 33 -2.21 3.83 -5.62
C HIS A 33 -3.62 4.42 -5.65
N PHE A 34 -4.65 3.58 -5.59
CA PHE A 34 -6.04 4.04 -5.46
C PHE A 34 -6.24 4.89 -4.19
N ASN A 35 -5.66 4.45 -3.05
CA ASN A 35 -5.78 5.16 -1.78
C ASN A 35 -5.18 6.57 -1.85
N SER A 36 -3.98 6.77 -2.40
CA SER A 36 -3.45 8.15 -2.50
C SER A 36 -4.06 8.97 -3.63
N GLY A 37 -4.37 8.34 -4.76
CA GLY A 37 -4.79 9.06 -5.96
C GLY A 37 -6.25 9.49 -5.93
N ILE A 38 -7.12 8.67 -5.35
CA ILE A 38 -8.58 8.87 -5.41
C ILE A 38 -9.13 9.06 -4.00
N LEU A 39 -8.91 8.10 -3.11
CA LEU A 39 -9.59 8.12 -1.80
C LEU A 39 -9.11 9.29 -0.92
N PHE A 40 -7.80 9.50 -0.81
CA PHE A 40 -7.23 10.58 -0.02
C PHE A 40 -7.53 11.96 -0.64
N ALA A 41 -7.46 12.04 -1.97
CA ALA A 41 -7.80 13.26 -2.70
C ALA A 41 -9.27 13.66 -2.52
N HIS A 42 -10.20 12.71 -2.64
CA HIS A 42 -11.62 12.97 -2.41
C HIS A 42 -11.94 13.26 -0.95
N MET A 43 -11.33 12.55 0.00
CA MET A 43 -11.56 12.84 1.43
C MET A 43 -11.14 14.27 1.82
N ARG A 44 -10.11 14.83 1.18
CA ARG A 44 -9.68 16.21 1.43
C ARG A 44 -10.69 17.28 0.99
N GLY A 45 -11.60 16.95 0.07
CA GLY A 45 -12.62 17.87 -0.44
C GLY A 45 -13.96 17.84 0.32
N ILE A 46 -14.07 17.01 1.36
CA ILE A 46 -15.31 16.83 2.14
C ILE A 46 -15.26 17.63 3.47
N CYS A 47 -14.36 18.61 3.58
CA CYS A 47 -14.33 19.58 4.69
C CYS A 47 -14.61 20.99 4.17
#